data_AF-A0A971RWU5-F1
#
_entry.id   AF-A0A971RWU5-F1
#
_cell.length_a   1.000
_cell.length_b   1.000
_cell.length_c   1.000
_cell.angle_alpha   90.00
_cell.angle_beta   90.00
_cell.angle_gamma   90.00
#
_symmetry.space_group_name_H-M   'P 1'
#
loop_
_entity.id
_entity.type
_entity.pdbx_description
1 polymer ?
#
loop_
_entity_poly.entity_id
_entity_poly.type
_entity_poly.pdbx_seq_one_letter_code
_entity_poly.pdbx_strand_id
1 'polypeptide(L)'
;MGKKGLSILIIFLILFGSVNIGFSQNKNLSRQEVEKLIEEVATKRGIPSVILKCIAKLESNFRQFDSKGKPFIAAGKYIGIMQISKDEKEYNLERLKYDPLYNIEAGANHLLNKWEWVNSQMTRIGNMDPNILEHWYFTLWAYNGFLERNNPNVRPGKTYQERIIATAQKDYNQKITPISKKHMPSRGGWIYRNKDIPTPKEYHEGDIIKYAPEDIVKADTMEKAKGKEPLILYDKPRGKAIGKVSDSFTMTILEGPVLNRGYYFYKVKVNEDGRTGWVYGNWIVKVPVEEEPAEYEELETGLGANEN
;
A
#
# COMPACT_ATOMS: atom_id res chain seq x y z
N MET A 1 74.78 -9.80 30.26
CA MET A 1 73.85 -9.25 31.26
C MET A 1 72.67 -8.62 30.53
N GLY A 2 71.43 -8.93 30.93
CA GLY A 2 70.22 -8.33 30.35
C GLY A 2 69.19 -9.38 29.91
N LYS A 3 68.40 -9.87 30.86
CA LYS A 3 67.10 -10.50 30.58
C LYS A 3 66.07 -9.94 31.56
N LYS A 4 64.86 -9.76 31.04
CA LYS A 4 63.56 -9.48 31.69
C LYS A 4 63.05 -8.05 31.49
N GLY A 5 62.48 -7.83 30.30
CA GLY A 5 61.36 -6.92 30.11
C GLY A 5 60.10 -7.76 29.88
N LEU A 6 59.16 -7.75 30.83
CA LEU A 6 57.74 -8.04 30.64
C LEU A 6 57.00 -7.74 31.95
N SER A 7 55.77 -7.21 31.84
CA SER A 7 54.85 -6.80 32.93
C SER A 7 55.23 -5.44 33.51
N ILE A 8 54.41 -4.38 33.42
CA ILE A 8 52.98 -4.30 33.73
C ILE A 8 52.37 -3.21 32.83
N LEU A 9 51.63 -3.60 31.80
CA LEU A 9 50.75 -2.71 31.04
C LEU A 9 49.39 -3.37 30.83
N ILE A 10 48.77 -3.85 31.91
CA ILE A 10 47.44 -4.48 31.90
C ILE A 10 46.66 -4.11 33.19
N ILE A 11 46.63 -2.84 33.61
CA ILE A 11 45.70 -2.38 34.69
C ILE A 11 45.18 -0.95 34.45
N PHE A 12 45.00 -0.52 33.20
CA PHE A 12 44.31 0.76 32.90
C PHE A 12 43.46 0.73 31.61
N LEU A 13 42.93 -0.46 31.27
CA LEU A 13 42.06 -0.68 30.11
C LEU A 13 40.71 -1.32 30.52
N ILE A 14 40.19 -0.96 31.70
CA ILE A 14 38.86 -1.40 32.19
C ILE A 14 38.08 -0.21 32.78
N LEU A 15 38.17 0.99 32.19
CA LEU A 15 37.38 2.15 32.66
C LEU A 15 36.65 2.94 31.55
N PHE A 16 36.71 2.50 30.29
CA PHE A 16 35.88 3.08 29.23
C PHE A 16 35.31 1.99 28.35
N GLY A 17 33.98 1.80 28.41
CA GLY A 17 33.28 0.92 27.46
C GLY A 17 32.16 0.06 28.04
N SER A 18 31.41 0.53 29.03
CA SER A 18 30.07 -0.01 29.31
C SER A 18 29.06 1.13 29.34
N VAL A 19 29.07 1.92 28.26
CA VAL A 19 27.85 2.65 27.90
C VAL A 19 26.88 1.56 27.43
N ASN A 20 26.04 1.09 28.34
CA ASN A 20 24.81 0.44 27.95
C ASN A 20 24.09 1.45 27.06
N ILE A 21 24.20 1.25 25.74
CA ILE A 21 23.41 1.96 24.74
C ILE A 21 21.98 1.80 25.23
N GLY A 22 21.37 2.90 25.66
CA GLY A 22 19.96 2.90 26.02
C GLY A 22 19.20 2.26 24.87
N PHE A 23 18.47 1.19 25.15
CA PHE A 23 17.52 0.65 24.20
C PHE A 23 16.55 1.78 23.86
N SER A 24 16.78 2.45 22.73
CA SER A 24 15.76 3.29 22.13
C SER A 24 14.63 2.35 21.75
N GLN A 25 13.60 2.28 22.60
CA GLN A 25 12.42 1.47 22.32
C GLN A 25 11.74 2.06 21.09
N ASN A 26 11.48 1.23 20.08
CA ASN A 26 10.74 1.68 18.90
C ASN A 26 9.39 2.24 19.34
N LYS A 27 9.03 3.41 18.83
CA LYS A 27 7.75 4.07 19.13
C LYS A 27 6.83 3.97 17.93
N ASN A 28 5.54 3.82 18.21
CA ASN A 28 4.52 3.95 17.17
C ASN A 28 4.46 5.40 16.70
N LEU A 29 4.29 5.58 15.39
CA LEU A 29 3.84 6.84 14.81
C LEU A 29 2.46 7.21 15.37
N SER A 30 2.10 8.49 15.31
CA SER A 30 0.75 8.93 15.62
C SER A 30 -0.26 8.34 14.62
N ARG A 31 -1.54 8.28 15.01
CA ARG A 31 -2.61 7.83 14.11
C ARG A 31 -2.61 8.62 12.80
N GLN A 32 -2.44 9.95 12.87
CA GLN A 32 -2.45 10.83 11.69
C GLN A 32 -1.29 10.52 10.73
N GLU A 33 -0.08 10.29 11.26
CA GLU A 33 1.07 9.90 10.44
C GLU A 33 0.86 8.53 9.78
N VAL A 34 0.32 7.55 10.50
CA VAL A 34 -0.01 6.23 9.92
C VAL A 34 -1.10 6.36 8.84
N GLU A 35 -2.15 7.13 9.09
CA GLU A 35 -3.22 7.36 8.11
C GLU A 35 -2.70 8.04 6.85
N LYS A 36 -1.77 9.00 6.96
CA LYS A 36 -1.10 9.63 5.81
C LYS A 36 -0.30 8.62 4.99
N LEU A 37 0.51 7.77 5.65
CA LEU A 37 1.24 6.70 4.95
C LEU A 37 0.29 5.73 4.25
N ILE A 38 -0.84 5.39 4.89
CA ILE A 38 -1.88 4.54 4.30
C ILE A 38 -2.51 5.20 3.08
N GLU A 39 -2.82 6.50 3.13
CA GLU A 39 -3.40 7.24 2.01
C GLU A 39 -2.45 7.29 0.81
N GLU A 40 -1.18 7.63 1.04
CA GLU A 40 -0.14 7.63 0.01
C GLU A 40 0.02 6.25 -0.65
N VAL A 41 0.06 5.18 0.15
CA VAL A 41 0.18 3.82 -0.37
C VAL A 41 -1.10 3.37 -1.07
N ALA A 42 -2.27 3.57 -0.48
CA ALA A 42 -3.52 3.05 -1.03
C ALA A 42 -3.86 3.68 -2.38
N THR A 43 -3.80 5.02 -2.44
CA THR A 43 -4.22 5.78 -3.62
C THR A 43 -3.35 5.45 -4.85
N LYS A 44 -2.02 5.36 -4.69
CA LYS A 44 -1.09 4.96 -5.77
C LYS A 44 -1.23 3.48 -6.15
N ARG A 45 -1.63 2.62 -5.23
CA ARG A 45 -1.83 1.18 -5.46
C ARG A 45 -3.23 0.85 -5.98
N GLY A 46 -4.04 1.84 -6.33
CA GLY A 46 -5.39 1.61 -6.85
C GLY A 46 -6.35 1.01 -5.82
N ILE A 47 -6.20 1.40 -4.55
CA ILE A 47 -7.06 1.00 -3.42
C ILE A 47 -7.67 2.27 -2.83
N PRO A 48 -8.99 2.33 -2.58
CA PRO A 48 -9.57 3.43 -1.82
C PRO A 48 -8.95 3.55 -0.43
N SER A 49 -8.41 4.71 -0.07
CA SER A 49 -7.65 4.88 1.18
C SER A 49 -8.47 4.54 2.41
N VAL A 50 -9.76 4.90 2.41
CA VAL A 50 -10.69 4.59 3.50
C VAL A 50 -10.78 3.10 3.80
N ILE A 51 -10.71 2.24 2.77
CA ILE A 51 -10.71 0.79 2.95
C ILE A 51 -9.46 0.35 3.70
N LEU A 52 -8.28 0.80 3.26
CA LEU A 52 -7.02 0.39 3.87
C LEU A 52 -6.86 0.95 5.29
N LYS A 53 -7.35 2.18 5.54
CA LYS A 53 -7.44 2.77 6.88
C LYS A 53 -8.33 1.96 7.82
N CYS A 54 -9.51 1.54 7.36
CA CYS A 54 -10.40 0.69 8.14
C CYS A 54 -9.76 -0.68 8.45
N ILE A 55 -9.04 -1.29 7.49
CA ILE A 55 -8.30 -2.54 7.73
C ILE A 55 -7.26 -2.32 8.84
N ALA A 56 -6.37 -1.33 8.71
CA ALA A 56 -5.35 -1.04 9.72
C ALA A 56 -5.94 -0.79 11.12
N LYS A 57 -7.09 -0.12 11.20
CA LYS A 57 -7.85 0.08 12.44
C LYS A 57 -8.29 -1.24 13.06
N LEU A 58 -8.90 -2.13 12.27
CA LEU A 58 -9.43 -3.41 12.76
C LEU A 58 -8.33 -4.43 13.09
N GLU A 59 -7.21 -4.40 12.35
CA GLU A 59 -6.11 -5.34 12.48
C GLU A 59 -5.22 -5.06 13.70
N SER A 60 -4.85 -3.80 13.92
CA SER A 60 -3.85 -3.46 14.94
C SER A 60 -4.20 -2.23 15.77
N ASN A 61 -5.25 -1.49 15.41
CA ASN A 61 -5.49 -0.13 15.84
C ASN A 61 -4.30 0.79 15.50
N PHE A 62 -3.79 0.67 14.27
CA PHE A 62 -2.65 1.43 13.72
C PHE A 62 -1.30 1.22 14.41
N ARG A 63 -1.08 0.07 15.05
CA ARG A 63 0.14 -0.20 15.84
C ARG A 63 1.12 -1.09 15.10
N GLN A 64 2.34 -0.60 14.93
CA GLN A 64 3.48 -1.39 14.49
C GLN A 64 4.16 -2.10 15.68
N PHE A 65 4.20 -1.45 16.83
CA PHE A 65 4.89 -1.93 18.04
C PHE A 65 3.93 -2.09 19.23
N ASP A 66 4.24 -3.00 20.14
CA ASP A 66 3.56 -3.15 21.43
C ASP A 66 3.98 -2.07 22.44
N SER A 67 3.42 -2.11 23.65
CA SER A 67 3.72 -1.12 24.70
C SER A 67 5.17 -1.16 25.22
N LYS A 68 5.97 -2.17 24.83
CA LYS A 68 7.38 -2.32 25.19
C LYS A 68 8.31 -1.98 24.02
N GLY A 69 7.77 -1.45 22.92
CA GLY A 69 8.52 -1.12 21.70
C GLY A 69 8.99 -2.34 20.91
N LYS A 70 8.42 -3.53 21.16
CA LYS A 70 8.66 -4.73 20.35
C LYS A 70 7.67 -4.77 19.19
N PRO A 71 8.00 -5.41 18.06
CA PRO A 71 7.03 -5.59 16.96
C PRO A 71 5.72 -6.19 17.48
N PHE A 72 4.60 -5.60 17.08
CA PHE A 72 3.28 -6.10 17.45
C PHE A 72 2.99 -7.38 16.66
N ILE A 73 2.93 -8.52 17.36
CA ILE A 73 2.71 -9.84 16.74
C ILE A 73 1.48 -10.51 17.37
N ALA A 74 0.36 -10.58 16.63
CA ALA A 74 -0.82 -11.31 17.10
C ALA A 74 -0.76 -12.80 16.75
N ALA A 75 -1.28 -13.64 17.66
CA ALA A 75 -1.30 -15.09 17.54
C ALA A 75 0.08 -15.72 17.20
N GLY A 76 1.18 -15.04 17.56
CA GLY A 76 2.55 -15.47 17.25
C GLY A 76 2.92 -15.47 15.76
N LYS A 77 2.08 -14.88 14.89
CA LYS A 77 2.20 -15.01 13.42
C LYS A 77 2.00 -13.71 12.63
N TYR A 78 1.08 -12.84 13.02
CA TYR A 78 0.66 -11.69 12.22
C TYR A 78 1.31 -10.40 12.71
N ILE A 79 1.97 -9.67 11.82
CA ILE A 79 2.93 -8.62 12.18
C ILE A 79 2.40 -7.23 11.83
N GLY A 80 2.52 -6.31 12.80
CA GLY A 80 2.46 -4.86 12.58
C GLY A 80 1.08 -4.30 12.23
N ILE A 81 1.09 -3.14 11.57
CA ILE A 81 -0.10 -2.32 11.30
C ILE A 81 -1.18 -3.10 10.54
N MET A 82 -0.78 -3.85 9.52
CA MET A 82 -1.67 -4.57 8.60
C MET A 82 -1.81 -6.06 8.95
N GLN A 83 -1.16 -6.53 10.01
CA GLN A 83 -1.21 -7.92 10.49
C GLN A 83 -0.83 -8.96 9.42
N ILE A 84 0.28 -8.70 8.71
CA ILE A 84 0.77 -9.60 7.66
C ILE A 84 1.43 -10.83 8.25
N SER A 85 1.12 -11.99 7.68
CA SER A 85 1.61 -13.27 8.15
C SER A 85 3.12 -13.40 7.90
N LYS A 86 3.89 -13.76 8.94
CA LYS A 86 5.33 -14.09 8.83
C LYS A 86 5.65 -15.29 7.91
N ASP A 87 4.62 -16.04 7.51
CA ASP A 87 4.74 -17.18 6.61
C ASP A 87 4.71 -16.75 5.13
N GLU A 88 4.36 -15.50 4.83
CA GLU A 88 4.40 -14.94 3.48
C GLU A 88 5.85 -14.59 3.11
N LYS A 89 6.58 -15.58 2.57
CA LYS A 89 8.02 -15.50 2.30
C LYS A 89 8.41 -14.55 1.16
N GLU A 90 7.44 -13.96 0.47
CA GLU A 90 7.72 -12.93 -0.52
C GLU A 90 8.13 -11.60 0.13
N TYR A 91 7.81 -11.37 1.40
CA TYR A 91 8.14 -10.13 2.10
C TYR A 91 9.41 -10.25 2.95
N ASN A 92 10.14 -9.14 3.06
CA ASN A 92 11.27 -9.04 3.97
C ASN A 92 10.77 -9.02 5.42
N LEU A 93 11.09 -10.08 6.18
CA LEU A 93 10.58 -10.26 7.54
C LEU A 93 11.04 -9.19 8.53
N GLU A 94 12.27 -8.68 8.40
CA GLU A 94 12.79 -7.66 9.31
C GLU A 94 12.13 -6.31 9.02
N ARG A 95 11.96 -5.95 7.74
CA ARG A 95 11.20 -4.75 7.38
C ARG A 95 9.74 -4.85 7.80
N LEU A 96 9.08 -6.01 7.64
CA LEU A 96 7.71 -6.21 8.15
C LEU A 96 7.58 -5.88 9.65
N LYS A 97 8.61 -6.16 10.45
CA LYS A 97 8.61 -5.93 11.90
C LYS A 97 8.93 -4.50 12.30
N TYR A 98 9.81 -3.82 11.58
CA TYR A 98 10.41 -2.57 12.06
C TYR A 98 10.19 -1.36 11.14
N ASP A 99 9.69 -1.56 9.92
CA ASP A 99 9.39 -0.51 8.95
C ASP A 99 7.87 -0.40 8.76
N PRO A 100 7.20 0.60 9.40
CA PRO A 100 5.76 0.81 9.29
C PRO A 100 5.29 0.98 7.85
N LEU A 101 6.02 1.73 7.02
CA LEU A 101 5.67 1.96 5.61
C LEU A 101 5.73 0.63 4.84
N TYR A 102 6.78 -0.16 5.03
CA TYR A 102 6.88 -1.47 4.41
C TYR A 102 5.76 -2.42 4.84
N ASN A 103 5.35 -2.38 6.12
CA ASN A 103 4.22 -3.16 6.61
C ASN A 103 2.90 -2.75 5.93
N ILE A 104 2.69 -1.45 5.71
CA ILE A 104 1.53 -0.91 4.99
C ILE A 104 1.57 -1.31 3.51
N GLU A 105 2.71 -1.18 2.82
CA GLU A 105 2.88 -1.63 1.44
C GLU A 105 2.63 -3.14 1.28
N ALA A 106 3.12 -3.95 2.22
CA ALA A 106 2.86 -5.39 2.26
C ALA A 106 1.36 -5.69 2.45
N GLY A 107 0.67 -4.94 3.30
CA GLY A 107 -0.79 -5.06 3.47
C GLY A 107 -1.59 -4.67 2.23
N ALA A 108 -1.19 -3.60 1.54
CA ALA A 108 -1.76 -3.23 0.26
C ALA A 108 -1.55 -4.34 -0.80
N ASN A 109 -0.32 -4.87 -0.91
CA ASN A 109 -0.01 -5.97 -1.82
C ASN A 109 -0.80 -7.24 -1.48
N HIS A 110 -0.90 -7.60 -0.20
CA HIS A 110 -1.71 -8.73 0.25
C HIS A 110 -3.19 -8.55 -0.12
N LEU A 111 -3.75 -7.36 0.08
CA LEU A 111 -5.13 -7.05 -0.31
C LEU A 111 -5.33 -7.16 -1.84
N LEU A 112 -4.37 -6.67 -2.63
CA LEU A 112 -4.41 -6.78 -4.09
C LEU A 112 -4.30 -8.24 -4.58
N ASN A 113 -3.53 -9.09 -3.88
CA ASN A 113 -3.49 -10.53 -4.14
C ASN A 113 -4.88 -11.17 -3.89
N LYS A 114 -5.58 -10.75 -2.83
CA LYS A 114 -6.97 -11.16 -2.60
C LYS A 114 -7.91 -10.65 -3.68
N TRP A 115 -7.74 -9.40 -4.11
CA TRP A 115 -8.55 -8.79 -5.16
C TRP A 115 -8.42 -9.54 -6.49
N GLU A 116 -7.21 -9.82 -6.96
CA GLU A 116 -6.97 -10.61 -8.18
C GLU A 116 -7.60 -12.01 -8.07
N TRP A 117 -7.43 -12.63 -6.91
CA TRP A 117 -7.99 -13.95 -6.66
C TRP A 117 -9.53 -13.95 -6.67
N VAL A 118 -10.18 -12.99 -6.01
CA VAL A 118 -11.65 -12.84 -6.01
C VAL A 118 -12.14 -12.63 -7.44
N ASN A 119 -11.50 -11.74 -8.17
CA ASN A 119 -11.87 -11.38 -9.54
C ASN A 119 -11.71 -12.54 -10.53
N SER A 120 -10.79 -13.48 -10.27
CA SER A 120 -10.58 -14.66 -11.11
C SER A 120 -11.46 -15.85 -10.71
N GLN A 121 -11.69 -16.07 -9.41
CA GLN A 121 -12.29 -17.31 -8.88
C GLN A 121 -13.74 -17.17 -8.41
N MET A 122 -14.18 -15.96 -8.03
CA MET A 122 -15.47 -15.76 -7.37
C MET A 122 -16.47 -14.99 -8.22
N THR A 123 -17.71 -14.98 -7.73
CA THR A 123 -18.73 -14.01 -8.15
C THR A 123 -18.25 -12.59 -7.86
N ARG A 124 -18.41 -11.70 -8.85
CA ARG A 124 -17.97 -10.30 -8.76
C ARG A 124 -19.14 -9.37 -8.45
N ILE A 125 -18.81 -8.13 -8.10
CA ILE A 125 -19.79 -7.06 -7.99
C ILE A 125 -19.50 -6.03 -9.09
N GLY A 126 -20.51 -5.71 -9.88
CA GLY A 126 -20.41 -4.81 -11.01
C GLY A 126 -19.36 -5.23 -12.03
N ASN A 127 -18.66 -4.23 -12.57
CA ASN A 127 -17.52 -4.40 -13.47
C ASN A 127 -16.17 -4.52 -12.73
N MET A 128 -16.20 -4.67 -11.40
CA MET A 128 -15.03 -4.60 -10.51
C MET A 128 -14.26 -3.28 -10.61
N ASP A 129 -14.86 -2.14 -10.96
CA ASP A 129 -14.16 -0.85 -10.84
C ASP A 129 -13.58 -0.68 -9.42
N PRO A 130 -12.24 -0.59 -9.26
CA PRO A 130 -11.62 -0.50 -7.94
C PRO A 130 -11.92 0.83 -7.24
N ASN A 131 -12.39 1.85 -7.95
CA ASN A 131 -12.78 3.11 -7.31
C ASN A 131 -14.17 3.02 -6.67
N ILE A 132 -14.96 1.97 -6.92
CA ILE A 132 -16.29 1.80 -6.29
C ILE A 132 -16.12 0.99 -5.00
N LEU A 133 -16.45 1.60 -3.85
CA LEU A 133 -16.20 1.01 -2.52
C LEU A 133 -16.92 -0.33 -2.34
N GLU A 134 -18.14 -0.44 -2.84
CA GLU A 134 -18.97 -1.65 -2.76
C GLU A 134 -18.37 -2.85 -3.51
N HIS A 135 -17.54 -2.62 -4.52
CA HIS A 135 -16.91 -3.69 -5.29
C HIS A 135 -15.86 -4.47 -4.47
N TRP A 136 -15.36 -3.90 -3.37
CA TRP A 136 -14.37 -4.52 -2.50
C TRP A 136 -14.94 -5.54 -1.51
N TYR A 137 -16.27 -5.67 -1.41
CA TYR A 137 -16.93 -6.46 -0.37
C TYR A 137 -16.37 -7.89 -0.22
N PHE A 138 -16.22 -8.62 -1.32
CA PHE A 138 -15.68 -10.00 -1.27
C PHE A 138 -14.19 -10.05 -0.98
N THR A 139 -13.43 -9.05 -1.41
CA THR A 139 -12.01 -8.93 -1.09
C THR A 139 -11.79 -8.64 0.39
N LEU A 140 -12.65 -7.83 1.02
CA LEU A 140 -12.62 -7.60 2.48
C LEU A 140 -12.91 -8.88 3.27
N TRP A 141 -13.86 -9.68 2.80
CA TRP A 141 -14.11 -10.99 3.37
C TRP A 141 -12.90 -11.94 3.16
N ALA A 142 -12.29 -11.93 1.96
CA ALA A 142 -11.11 -12.73 1.64
C ALA A 142 -9.89 -12.38 2.51
N TYR A 143 -9.73 -11.10 2.89
CA TYR A 143 -8.66 -10.62 3.75
C TYR A 143 -8.73 -11.26 5.15
N ASN A 144 -9.91 -11.26 5.78
CA ASN A 144 -10.15 -11.95 7.05
C ASN A 144 -10.30 -13.49 6.91
N GLY A 145 -10.56 -13.97 5.70
CA GLY A 145 -10.68 -15.37 5.33
C GLY A 145 -12.12 -15.88 5.19
N PHE A 146 -12.35 -16.82 4.27
CA PHE A 146 -13.66 -17.41 3.94
C PHE A 146 -14.10 -18.53 4.88
N LEU A 147 -13.93 -18.33 6.19
CA LEU A 147 -14.39 -19.27 7.20
C LEU A 147 -15.87 -19.04 7.51
N GLU A 148 -16.59 -20.08 7.93
CA GLU A 148 -18.03 -19.99 8.24
C GLU A 148 -18.34 -18.89 9.27
N ARG A 149 -17.47 -18.72 10.27
CA ARG A 149 -17.59 -17.66 11.28
C ARG A 149 -17.57 -16.23 10.70
N ASN A 150 -17.10 -16.06 9.46
CA ASN A 150 -17.03 -14.78 8.77
C ASN A 150 -18.20 -14.59 7.79
N ASN A 151 -19.13 -15.54 7.70
CA ASN A 151 -20.30 -15.46 6.84
C ASN A 151 -21.39 -14.56 7.44
N PRO A 152 -21.90 -13.56 6.69
CA PRO A 152 -22.92 -12.61 7.19
C PRO A 152 -24.31 -13.23 7.39
N ASN A 153 -24.60 -14.39 6.79
CA ASN A 153 -25.80 -15.19 7.06
C ASN A 153 -25.66 -16.06 8.32
N VAL A 154 -24.43 -16.34 8.76
CA VAL A 154 -24.17 -17.11 9.99
C VAL A 154 -23.96 -16.20 11.19
N ARG A 155 -23.24 -15.07 11.01
CA ARG A 155 -22.93 -14.11 12.08
C ARG A 155 -23.30 -12.67 11.70
N PRO A 156 -24.59 -12.37 11.50
CA PRO A 156 -25.02 -11.06 11.05
C PRO A 156 -24.56 -9.94 12.00
N GLY A 157 -24.08 -8.83 11.42
CA GLY A 157 -23.61 -7.64 12.14
C GLY A 157 -22.24 -7.79 12.81
N LYS A 158 -21.58 -8.94 12.69
CA LYS A 158 -20.31 -9.24 13.39
C LYS A 158 -19.17 -9.57 12.44
N THR A 159 -19.44 -9.64 11.14
CA THR A 159 -18.43 -10.02 10.15
C THR A 159 -17.46 -8.88 9.86
N TYR A 160 -16.31 -9.21 9.28
CA TYR A 160 -15.25 -8.24 9.04
C TYR A 160 -15.66 -7.16 8.05
N GLN A 161 -16.30 -7.55 6.95
CA GLN A 161 -16.85 -6.63 5.96
C GLN A 161 -17.92 -5.70 6.56
N GLU A 162 -18.81 -6.20 7.42
CA GLU A 162 -19.79 -5.34 8.12
C GLU A 162 -19.09 -4.38 9.09
N ARG A 163 -18.02 -4.82 9.78
CA ARG A 163 -17.22 -3.96 10.66
C ARG A 163 -16.43 -2.90 9.88
N ILE A 164 -15.91 -3.21 8.70
CA ILE A 164 -15.26 -2.23 7.83
C ILE A 164 -16.25 -1.15 7.42
N ILE A 165 -17.45 -1.52 6.93
CA ILE A 165 -18.50 -0.57 6.56
C ILE A 165 -18.88 0.33 7.75
N ALA A 166 -19.08 -0.26 8.94
CA ALA A 166 -19.38 0.51 10.15
C ALA A 166 -18.23 1.45 10.56
N THR A 167 -16.98 1.00 10.40
CA THR A 167 -15.79 1.82 10.70
C THR A 167 -15.64 2.97 9.71
N ALA A 168 -15.88 2.74 8.42
CA ALA A 168 -15.84 3.78 7.38
C ALA A 168 -16.82 4.92 7.72
N GLN A 169 -18.05 4.57 8.08
CA GLN A 169 -19.06 5.56 8.47
C GLN A 169 -18.69 6.27 9.78
N LYS A 170 -18.25 5.53 10.79
CA LYS A 170 -18.00 6.09 12.13
C LYS A 170 -16.76 6.99 12.18
N ASP A 171 -15.66 6.54 11.61
CA ASP A 171 -14.36 7.19 11.78
C ASP A 171 -14.06 8.19 10.64
N TYR A 172 -14.67 8.01 9.46
CA TYR A 172 -14.37 8.82 8.26
C TYR A 172 -15.61 9.45 7.61
N ASN A 173 -16.80 9.28 8.18
CA ASN A 173 -18.06 9.71 7.59
C ASN A 173 -18.28 9.20 6.14
N GLN A 174 -17.64 8.08 5.79
CA GLN A 174 -17.73 7.47 4.47
C GLN A 174 -18.85 6.43 4.48
N LYS A 175 -19.89 6.67 3.69
CA LYS A 175 -20.94 5.69 3.43
C LYS A 175 -20.43 4.62 2.47
N ILE A 176 -20.83 3.37 2.74
CA ILE A 176 -20.65 2.23 1.85
C ILE A 176 -21.95 1.44 1.91
N THR A 177 -22.60 1.25 0.77
CA THR A 177 -23.88 0.54 0.68
C THR A 177 -23.67 -0.95 0.97
N PRO A 178 -24.35 -1.53 1.98
CA PRO A 178 -24.22 -2.95 2.27
C PRO A 178 -24.69 -3.83 1.10
N ILE A 179 -23.92 -4.87 0.77
CA ILE A 179 -24.32 -5.86 -0.23
C ILE A 179 -25.39 -6.78 0.37
N SER A 180 -26.48 -6.99 -0.38
CA SER A 180 -27.60 -7.81 0.10
C SER A 180 -27.17 -9.24 0.42
N LYS A 181 -27.51 -9.70 1.63
CA LYS A 181 -27.18 -11.04 2.14
C LYS A 181 -27.80 -12.19 1.34
N LYS A 182 -28.82 -11.91 0.53
CA LYS A 182 -29.41 -12.89 -0.40
C LYS A 182 -28.42 -13.41 -1.44
N HIS A 183 -27.34 -12.68 -1.68
CA HIS A 183 -26.26 -13.08 -2.59
C HIS A 183 -25.18 -13.92 -1.91
N MET A 184 -25.27 -14.12 -0.59
CA MET A 184 -24.30 -14.85 0.22
C MET A 184 -24.80 -16.28 0.45
N PRO A 185 -23.91 -17.27 0.61
CA PRO A 185 -24.32 -18.63 0.88
C PRO A 185 -24.89 -18.70 2.30
N SER A 186 -25.81 -19.62 2.56
CA SER A 186 -26.39 -19.80 3.90
C SER A 186 -25.36 -20.27 4.93
N ARG A 187 -24.32 -20.99 4.47
CA ARG A 187 -23.19 -21.51 5.27
C ARG A 187 -21.88 -21.44 4.50
N GLY A 188 -20.76 -21.77 5.15
CA GLY A 188 -19.42 -21.70 4.56
C GLY A 188 -19.02 -20.27 4.24
N GLY A 189 -17.98 -20.06 3.44
CA GLY A 189 -17.56 -18.71 3.00
C GLY A 189 -17.30 -18.58 1.52
N TRP A 190 -17.50 -19.65 0.75
CA TRP A 190 -17.15 -19.66 -0.66
C TRP A 190 -18.36 -19.37 -1.55
N ILE A 191 -18.19 -18.47 -2.52
CA ILE A 191 -19.18 -18.19 -3.56
C ILE A 191 -18.53 -18.45 -4.91
N TYR A 192 -18.93 -19.55 -5.55
CA TYR A 192 -18.45 -19.90 -6.88
C TYR A 192 -18.84 -18.85 -7.90
N ARG A 193 -18.03 -18.72 -8.95
CA ARG A 193 -18.32 -17.85 -10.10
C ARG A 193 -19.44 -18.42 -10.96
N ASN A 194 -20.68 -18.13 -10.57
CA ASN A 194 -21.89 -18.57 -11.29
C ASN A 194 -22.69 -17.39 -11.87
N LYS A 195 -22.70 -16.22 -11.22
CA LYS A 195 -23.35 -15.01 -11.71
C LYS A 195 -22.85 -13.78 -10.97
N ASP A 196 -22.42 -12.76 -11.71
CA ASP A 196 -22.03 -11.48 -11.11
C ASP A 196 -23.23 -10.76 -10.47
N ILE A 197 -22.96 -10.07 -9.36
CA ILE A 197 -23.90 -9.22 -8.64
C ILE A 197 -23.84 -7.82 -9.28
N PRO A 198 -24.96 -7.16 -9.61
CA PRO A 198 -24.89 -5.80 -10.14
C PRO A 198 -24.36 -4.84 -9.07
N THR A 199 -23.72 -3.75 -9.50
CA THR A 199 -23.43 -2.61 -8.63
C THR A 199 -24.73 -2.14 -7.97
N PRO A 200 -24.77 -1.91 -6.64
CA PRO A 200 -25.95 -1.36 -5.98
C PRO A 200 -26.37 -0.02 -6.62
N LYS A 201 -27.67 0.30 -6.55
CA LYS A 201 -28.20 1.56 -7.11
C LYS A 201 -27.53 2.80 -6.50
N GLU A 202 -27.28 2.75 -5.20
CA GLU A 202 -26.50 3.73 -4.46
C GLU A 202 -25.11 3.11 -4.22
N TYR A 203 -24.08 3.74 -4.74
CA TYR A 203 -22.70 3.33 -4.59
C TYR A 203 -21.82 4.55 -4.35
N HIS A 204 -20.62 4.33 -3.84
CA HIS A 204 -19.71 5.39 -3.44
C HIS A 204 -18.34 5.21 -4.07
N GLU A 205 -17.71 6.34 -4.39
CA GLU A 205 -16.37 6.36 -4.98
C GLU A 205 -15.29 6.56 -3.92
N GLY A 206 -14.12 5.99 -4.19
CA GLY A 206 -12.88 6.24 -3.47
C GLY A 206 -12.06 7.36 -4.08
N ASP A 207 -10.80 7.41 -3.67
CA ASP A 207 -9.83 8.47 -3.94
C ASP A 207 -8.63 7.96 -4.77
N ILE A 208 -8.84 6.95 -5.61
CA ILE A 208 -7.76 6.38 -6.42
C ILE A 208 -7.20 7.44 -7.39
N ILE A 209 -5.88 7.57 -7.42
CA ILE A 209 -5.18 8.43 -8.38
C ILE A 209 -5.35 7.87 -9.78
N LYS A 210 -5.69 8.75 -10.72
CA LYS A 210 -5.74 8.46 -12.15
C LYS A 210 -4.76 9.37 -12.88
N TYR A 211 -4.22 8.88 -14.00
CA TYR A 211 -3.28 9.62 -14.83
C TYR A 211 -3.95 10.06 -16.15
N ALA A 212 -3.51 11.18 -16.69
CA ALA A 212 -3.97 11.70 -17.98
C ALA A 212 -2.87 11.53 -19.05
N PRO A 213 -3.23 11.56 -20.34
CA PRO A 213 -2.23 11.70 -21.41
C PRO A 213 -1.26 12.85 -21.14
N GLU A 214 0.00 12.67 -21.55
CA GLU A 214 1.14 13.56 -21.29
C GLU A 214 1.68 13.56 -19.85
N ASP A 215 1.02 12.92 -18.89
CA ASP A 215 1.63 12.70 -17.57
C ASP A 215 2.92 11.88 -17.71
N ILE A 216 3.99 12.35 -17.05
CA ILE A 216 5.23 11.59 -16.90
C ILE A 216 5.15 10.74 -15.64
N VAL A 217 5.34 9.44 -15.80
CA VAL A 217 5.32 8.47 -14.70
C VAL A 217 6.60 7.64 -14.68
N LYS A 218 6.89 7.02 -13.53
CA LYS A 218 7.97 6.03 -13.39
C LYS A 218 7.46 4.78 -12.69
N ALA A 219 8.22 3.69 -12.76
CA ALA A 219 7.87 2.44 -12.09
C ALA A 219 7.95 2.58 -10.56
N ASP A 220 6.91 2.12 -9.87
CA ASP A 220 6.80 2.09 -8.41
C ASP A 220 6.33 0.71 -7.95
N THR A 221 7.12 -0.32 -8.23
CA THR A 221 6.88 -1.69 -7.75
C THR A 221 7.35 -1.84 -6.29
N MET A 222 6.65 -2.65 -5.51
CA MET A 222 7.03 -2.93 -4.13
C MET A 222 8.32 -3.78 -4.08
N GLU A 223 9.21 -3.46 -3.13
CA GLU A 223 10.39 -4.29 -2.86
C GLU A 223 10.02 -5.58 -2.11
N LYS A 224 10.42 -6.73 -2.65
CA LYS A 224 10.19 -8.04 -2.05
C LYS A 224 11.46 -8.56 -1.36
N ALA A 225 11.35 -9.69 -0.66
CA ALA A 225 12.49 -10.35 0.01
C ALA A 225 13.66 -10.67 -0.93
N LYS A 226 13.38 -10.89 -2.22
CA LYS A 226 14.37 -11.19 -3.26
C LYS A 226 14.74 -9.97 -4.12
N GLY A 227 14.40 -8.76 -3.65
CA GLY A 227 14.59 -7.51 -4.38
C GLY A 227 13.32 -7.03 -5.07
N LYS A 228 13.47 -5.92 -5.80
CA LYS A 228 12.37 -5.25 -6.50
C LYS A 228 12.09 -5.94 -7.84
N GLU A 229 10.82 -6.24 -8.10
CA GLU A 229 10.40 -6.79 -9.39
C GLU A 229 10.34 -5.66 -10.44
N PRO A 230 10.74 -5.90 -11.69
CA PRO A 230 10.63 -4.91 -12.74
C PRO A 230 9.17 -4.67 -13.11
N LEU A 231 8.85 -3.46 -13.57
CA LEU A 231 7.55 -3.19 -14.16
C LEU A 231 7.43 -3.93 -15.50
N ILE A 232 6.30 -4.60 -15.71
CA ILE A 232 6.04 -5.36 -16.94
C ILE A 232 5.24 -4.53 -17.93
N LEU A 233 5.70 -4.50 -19.18
CA LEU A 233 5.01 -3.90 -20.32
C LEU A 233 4.20 -4.97 -21.05
N TYR A 234 2.93 -4.69 -21.35
CA TYR A 234 2.00 -5.61 -22.00
C TYR A 234 1.57 -5.12 -23.40
N ASP A 235 1.22 -6.04 -24.30
CA ASP A 235 0.69 -5.70 -25.64
C ASP A 235 -0.70 -5.03 -25.59
N LYS A 236 -1.52 -5.41 -24.61
CA LYS A 236 -2.85 -4.84 -24.31
C LYS A 236 -3.20 -5.00 -22.83
N PRO A 237 -4.27 -4.37 -22.31
CA PRO A 237 -4.73 -4.58 -20.93
C PRO A 237 -4.91 -6.07 -20.61
N ARG A 238 -4.19 -6.56 -19.58
CA ARG A 238 -4.09 -8.00 -19.21
C ARG A 238 -3.65 -8.94 -20.34
N GLY A 239 -2.86 -8.43 -21.27
CA GLY A 239 -2.33 -9.16 -22.41
C GLY A 239 -1.04 -9.95 -22.10
N LYS A 240 -0.28 -10.23 -23.15
CA LYS A 240 1.04 -10.90 -23.04
C LYS A 240 2.09 -9.88 -22.66
N ALA A 241 3.04 -10.28 -21.81
CA ALA A 241 4.22 -9.47 -21.52
C ALA A 241 5.07 -9.33 -22.79
N ILE A 242 5.43 -8.09 -23.13
CA ILE A 242 6.27 -7.75 -24.29
C ILE A 242 7.59 -7.10 -23.88
N GLY A 243 7.76 -6.79 -22.59
CA GLY A 243 8.99 -6.21 -22.09
C GLY A 243 8.97 -5.95 -20.60
N LYS A 244 10.13 -5.51 -20.11
CA LYS A 244 10.34 -5.00 -18.76
C LYS A 244 10.80 -3.54 -18.87
N VAL A 245 10.38 -2.72 -17.92
CA VAL A 245 10.79 -1.33 -17.77
C VAL A 245 11.66 -1.23 -16.52
N SER A 246 12.83 -0.59 -16.66
CA SER A 246 13.74 -0.30 -15.55
C SER A 246 13.08 0.66 -14.56
N ASP A 247 13.45 0.62 -13.28
CA ASP A 247 12.97 1.60 -12.30
C ASP A 247 13.60 2.99 -12.46
N SER A 248 14.74 3.06 -13.15
CA SER A 248 15.37 4.31 -13.59
C SER A 248 14.70 4.96 -14.80
N PHE A 249 13.76 4.29 -15.46
CA PHE A 249 13.13 4.78 -16.68
C PHE A 249 11.84 5.55 -16.39
N THR A 250 11.58 6.53 -17.24
CA THR A 250 10.35 7.32 -17.26
C THR A 250 9.46 6.91 -18.43
N MET A 251 8.18 7.17 -18.28
CA MET A 251 7.16 6.81 -19.27
C MET A 251 6.21 7.97 -19.43
N THR A 252 5.86 8.28 -20.67
CA THR A 252 4.79 9.23 -20.99
C THR A 252 3.48 8.46 -21.16
N ILE A 253 2.42 8.86 -20.47
CA ILE A 253 1.08 8.30 -20.66
C ILE A 253 0.56 8.74 -22.02
N LEU A 254 0.17 7.78 -22.86
CA LEU A 254 -0.41 8.01 -24.18
C LEU A 254 -1.94 7.89 -24.19
N GLU A 255 -2.47 6.97 -23.37
CA GLU A 255 -3.90 6.64 -23.36
C GLU A 255 -4.28 6.03 -21.99
N GLY A 256 -5.52 6.28 -21.56
CA GLY A 256 -6.11 5.65 -20.38
C GLY A 256 -6.70 6.68 -19.39
N PRO A 257 -7.23 6.20 -18.25
CA PRO A 257 -7.29 4.79 -17.85
C PRO A 257 -8.29 3.95 -18.66
N VAL A 258 -7.90 2.72 -19.00
CA VAL A 258 -8.81 1.67 -19.47
C VAL A 258 -9.08 0.69 -18.34
N LEU A 259 -10.34 0.58 -17.91
CA LEU A 259 -10.74 -0.41 -16.90
C LEU A 259 -10.83 -1.81 -17.55
N ASN A 260 -10.08 -2.77 -17.03
CA ASN A 260 -10.22 -4.17 -17.41
C ASN A 260 -10.08 -5.08 -16.21
N ARG A 261 -11.17 -5.78 -15.86
CA ARG A 261 -11.23 -6.71 -14.71
C ARG A 261 -10.60 -6.08 -13.48
N GLY A 262 -11.15 -4.97 -13.02
CA GLY A 262 -10.76 -4.34 -11.77
C GLY A 262 -9.35 -3.80 -11.65
N TYR A 263 -8.72 -3.48 -12.77
CA TYR A 263 -7.51 -2.68 -12.82
C TYR A 263 -7.64 -1.60 -13.87
N TYR A 264 -7.08 -0.43 -13.58
CA TYR A 264 -6.88 0.62 -14.57
C TYR A 264 -5.55 0.39 -15.29
N PHE A 265 -5.61 0.33 -16.62
CA PHE A 265 -4.46 0.20 -17.48
C PHE A 265 -4.19 1.51 -18.21
N TYR A 266 -2.91 1.78 -18.42
CA TYR A 266 -2.45 2.94 -19.17
C TYR A 266 -1.53 2.50 -20.28
N LYS A 267 -1.74 3.05 -21.48
CA LYS A 267 -0.80 2.91 -22.57
C LYS A 267 0.31 3.92 -22.36
N VAL A 268 1.55 3.50 -22.49
CA VAL A 268 2.74 4.30 -22.24
C VAL A 268 3.72 4.23 -23.39
N LYS A 269 4.53 5.28 -23.54
CA LYS A 269 5.81 5.27 -24.26
C LYS A 269 6.93 5.33 -23.24
N VAL A 270 7.85 4.38 -23.27
CA VAL A 270 9.09 4.43 -22.48
C VAL A 270 10.00 5.50 -23.09
N ASN A 271 10.42 6.48 -22.31
CA ASN A 271 11.10 7.66 -22.83
C ASN A 271 12.53 7.35 -23.28
N GLU A 272 13.20 6.42 -22.60
CA GLU A 272 14.61 6.11 -22.83
C GLU A 272 14.86 5.19 -24.04
N ASP A 273 13.87 4.40 -24.45
CA ASP A 273 14.02 3.44 -25.56
C ASP A 273 12.88 3.43 -26.58
N GLY A 274 11.86 4.28 -26.40
CA GLY A 274 10.78 4.49 -27.35
C GLY A 274 9.76 3.35 -27.46
N ARG A 275 9.91 2.24 -26.72
CA ARG A 275 8.93 1.14 -26.73
C ARG A 275 7.58 1.63 -26.23
N THR A 276 6.51 1.08 -26.80
CA THR A 276 5.14 1.36 -26.35
C THR A 276 4.44 0.10 -25.90
N GLY A 277 3.51 0.24 -24.96
CA GLY A 277 2.71 -0.86 -24.45
C GLY A 277 1.83 -0.42 -23.29
N TRP A 278 1.28 -1.38 -22.56
CA TRP A 278 0.35 -1.14 -21.47
C TRP A 278 0.95 -1.52 -20.12
N VAL A 279 0.65 -0.75 -19.08
CA VAL A 279 1.06 -1.01 -17.69
C VAL A 279 -0.14 -0.95 -16.76
N TYR A 280 -0.02 -1.60 -15.59
CA TYR A 280 -0.98 -1.45 -14.50
C TYR A 280 -0.76 -0.11 -13.81
N GLY A 281 -1.85 0.63 -13.56
CA GLY A 281 -1.79 1.89 -12.79
C GLY A 281 -1.23 1.73 -11.39
N ASN A 282 -1.42 0.57 -10.76
CA ASN A 282 -1.01 0.29 -9.38
C ASN A 282 0.51 0.37 -9.16
N TRP A 283 1.29 0.24 -10.23
CA TRP A 283 2.75 0.06 -10.18
C TRP A 283 3.50 1.18 -10.88
N ILE A 284 2.82 2.32 -11.09
CA ILE A 284 3.41 3.55 -11.60
C ILE A 284 3.08 4.69 -10.65
N VAL A 285 3.90 5.74 -10.69
CA VAL A 285 3.67 6.98 -9.94
C VAL A 285 4.06 8.17 -10.81
N LYS A 286 3.31 9.27 -10.71
CA LYS A 286 3.61 10.51 -11.42
C LYS A 286 4.94 11.09 -10.92
N VAL A 287 5.78 11.53 -11.85
CA VAL A 287 6.99 12.29 -11.57
C VAL A 287 6.55 13.74 -11.36
N PRO A 288 6.87 14.38 -10.22
CA PRO A 288 6.60 15.80 -10.03
C PRO A 288 7.33 16.61 -11.10
N VAL A 289 6.68 17.64 -11.63
CA VAL A 289 7.40 18.66 -12.40
C VAL A 289 8.24 19.43 -11.39
N GLU A 290 9.56 19.51 -11.57
CA GLU A 290 10.36 20.45 -10.80
C GLU A 290 9.85 21.85 -11.16
N GLU A 291 9.25 22.55 -10.19
CA GLU A 291 8.98 23.98 -10.36
C GLU A 291 10.35 24.67 -10.42
N GLU A 292 10.67 25.30 -11.56
CA GLU A 292 11.84 26.16 -11.62
C GLU A 292 11.72 27.20 -10.50
N PRO A 293 12.78 27.41 -9.69
CA PRO A 293 12.74 28.45 -8.68
C PRO A 293 12.48 29.78 -9.37
N ALA A 294 11.47 30.52 -8.90
CA ALA A 294 11.16 31.85 -9.40
C ALA A 294 12.45 32.68 -9.49
N GLU A 295 12.77 33.18 -10.68
CA GLU A 295 13.82 34.18 -10.86
C GLU A 295 13.49 35.35 -9.92
N TYR A 296 14.32 35.54 -8.90
CA TYR A 296 14.27 36.76 -8.11
C TYR A 296 14.75 37.88 -9.03
N GLU A 297 13.83 38.75 -9.47
CA GLU A 297 14.18 40.02 -10.07
C GLU A 297 15.11 40.76 -9.09
N GLU A 298 16.39 40.86 -9.44
CA GLU A 298 17.30 41.82 -8.83
C GLU A 298 16.73 43.21 -9.11
N LEU A 299 16.08 43.79 -8.10
CA LEU A 299 15.79 45.22 -8.07
C LEU A 299 17.11 45.97 -8.15
N GLU A 300 17.50 46.37 -9.37
CA GLU A 300 18.52 47.39 -9.60
C GLU A 300 18.11 48.64 -8.83
N THR A 301 18.73 48.87 -7.68
CA THR A 301 18.65 50.13 -6.96
C THR A 301 19.53 51.16 -7.69
N GLY A 302 18.97 51.68 -8.78
CA GLY A 302 19.48 52.86 -9.47
C GLY A 302 19.32 54.11 -8.62
N LEU A 303 20.44 54.56 -8.06
CA LEU A 303 20.91 55.94 -7.85
C LEU A 303 19.88 57.07 -7.64
N GLY A 304 20.04 57.76 -6.51
CA GLY A 304 19.54 59.11 -6.29
C GLY A 304 20.38 59.85 -5.26
N ALA A 305 21.64 60.14 -5.59
CA ALA A 305 22.38 61.20 -4.92
C ALA A 305 21.67 62.52 -5.20
N ASN A 306 21.24 63.23 -4.15
CA ASN A 306 20.92 64.64 -4.23
C ASN A 306 21.51 65.36 -3.02
N GLU A 307 22.34 66.34 -3.37
CA GLU A 307 22.97 67.33 -2.52
C GLU A 307 21.93 68.17 -1.77
N ASN A 308 22.18 68.38 -0.47
CA ASN A 308 22.12 69.66 0.27
C ASN A 308 22.48 69.42 1.73
#